data_AF-A0A2V6Q2M8-F1
#
_entry.id   AF-A0A2V6Q2M8-F1
#
_cell.length_a   1.000
_cell.length_b   1.000
_cell.length_c   1.000
_cell.angle_alpha   90.00
_cell.angle_beta   90.00
_cell.angle_gamma   90.00
#
_symmetry.space_group_name_H-M   'P 1'
#
loop_
_entity.id
_entity.type
_entity.pdbx_description
1 polymer ?
#
loop_
_entity_poly.entity_id
_entity_poly.type
_entity_poly.pdbx_seq_one_letter_code
_entity_poly.pdbx_strand_id
1 'polypeptide(L)'
;MEQLAHPGQIFLTEATFRLAEGFIAVKPLGPVPIKGLPSPIPIFELTGPGPIRSRLQRAAARGLTRFVGREIELAELLGATEEALRGHGQVVALVGEPGVGKSRLIYEFTADRLPPEWRVLAV
;
A
#
# COMPACT_ATOMS: atom_id res chain seq x y z
N MET A 1 15.97 24.24 -2.69
CA MET A 1 15.64 23.29 -3.78
C MET A 1 14.56 23.84 -4.71
N GLU A 2 13.57 24.59 -4.20
CA GLU A 2 12.51 25.20 -5.02
C GLU A 2 13.05 26.00 -6.22
N GLN A 3 14.12 26.79 -6.02
CA GLN A 3 14.77 27.57 -7.10
C GLN A 3 15.36 26.73 -8.25
N LEU A 4 15.49 25.41 -8.08
CA LEU A 4 15.99 24.50 -9.13
C LEU A 4 14.86 23.88 -9.96
N ALA A 5 13.64 23.86 -9.43
CA ALA A 5 12.51 23.22 -10.10
C ALA A 5 11.86 24.18 -11.10
N HIS A 6 11.58 23.69 -12.31
CA HIS A 6 10.73 24.41 -13.25
C HIS A 6 9.24 24.20 -12.90
N PRO A 7 8.33 25.07 -13.37
CA PRO A 7 6.89 24.86 -13.22
C PRO A 7 6.47 23.44 -13.66
N GLY A 8 5.73 22.75 -12.80
CA GLY A 8 5.31 21.36 -13.02
C GLY A 8 6.28 20.29 -12.50
N GLN A 9 7.47 20.67 -12.00
CA GLN A 9 8.41 19.73 -11.40
C GLN A 9 8.35 19.78 -9.87
N ILE A 10 8.42 18.60 -9.26
CA ILE A 10 8.51 18.45 -7.81
C ILE A 10 9.78 17.66 -7.52
N PHE A 11 10.69 18.27 -6.77
CA PHE A 11 11.95 17.62 -6.37
C PHE A 11 11.91 17.18 -4.91
N LEU A 12 12.53 16.04 -4.66
CA LEU A 12 12.59 15.37 -3.36
C LEU A 12 14.06 15.13 -3.00
N THR A 13 14.38 15.27 -1.72
CA THR A 13 15.63 14.72 -1.18
C THR A 13 15.50 13.22 -1.01
N GLU A 14 16.63 12.55 -0.81
CA GLU A 14 16.64 11.13 -0.43
C GLU A 14 15.82 10.85 0.85
N ALA A 15 15.91 11.70 1.87
CA ALA A 15 15.16 11.52 3.11
C ALA A 15 13.64 11.52 2.87
N THR A 16 13.14 12.46 2.07
CA THR A 16 11.71 12.52 1.71
C THR A 16 11.32 11.34 0.82
N PHE A 17 12.17 10.96 -0.13
CA PHE A 17 11.96 9.77 -0.95
C PHE A 17 11.77 8.51 -0.10
N ARG A 18 12.67 8.26 0.88
CA ARG A 18 12.57 7.08 1.76
C ARG A 18 11.26 7.01 2.55
N LEU A 19 10.72 8.16 2.97
CA LEU A 19 9.42 8.20 3.66
C LEU A 19 8.27 7.84 2.72
N ALA A 20 8.30 8.34 1.49
CA ALA A 20 7.25 8.14 0.50
C ALA A 20 7.44 6.90 -0.40
N GLU A 21 8.55 6.17 -0.26
CA GLU A 21 8.96 5.05 -1.10
C GLU A 21 7.82 4.06 -1.40
N GLY A 22 7.59 3.75 -2.67
CA GLY A 22 6.52 2.86 -3.13
C GLY A 22 5.14 3.54 -3.31
N PHE A 23 4.83 4.62 -2.59
CA PHE A 23 3.64 5.45 -2.89
C PHE A 23 3.88 6.40 -4.06
N ILE A 24 5.13 6.67 -4.40
CA ILE A 24 5.53 7.62 -5.45
C ILE A 24 6.48 6.97 -6.46
N ALA A 25 6.37 7.41 -7.72
CA ALA A 25 7.31 7.09 -8.78
C ALA A 25 8.28 8.27 -8.95
N VAL A 26 9.58 7.99 -8.94
CA VAL A 26 10.61 9.03 -9.02
C VAL A 26 11.65 8.73 -10.08
N LYS A 27 12.23 9.79 -10.64
CA LYS A 27 13.41 9.73 -11.50
C LYS A 27 14.61 10.29 -10.72
N PRO A 28 15.70 9.51 -10.53
CA PRO A 28 16.91 10.05 -9.90
C PRO A 28 17.57 11.08 -10.84
N LEU A 29 17.91 12.24 -10.29
CA LEU A 29 18.66 13.28 -10.99
C LEU A 29 20.15 13.31 -10.56
N GLY A 30 20.51 12.51 -9.56
CA GLY A 30 21.86 12.44 -9.03
C GLY A 30 22.16 13.56 -8.02
N PRO A 31 23.43 13.72 -7.61
CA PRO A 31 23.84 14.74 -6.66
C PRO A 31 23.78 16.15 -7.27
N VAL A 32 23.07 17.07 -6.61
CA VAL A 32 22.93 18.46 -7.06
C VAL A 32 23.46 19.41 -5.97
N PRO A 33 24.29 20.40 -6.31
CA PRO A 33 24.74 21.41 -5.35
C PRO A 33 23.56 22.31 -4.95
N ILE A 34 23.29 22.39 -3.64
CA ILE A 34 22.24 23.23 -3.08
C ILE A 34 22.87 24.35 -2.27
N LYS A 35 22.47 25.60 -2.55
CA LYS A 35 22.92 26.77 -1.80
C LYS A 35 22.66 26.56 -0.29
N GLY A 36 23.70 26.74 0.52
CA GLY A 36 23.64 26.59 1.98
C GLY A 36 23.95 25.19 2.51
N LEU A 37 24.18 24.20 1.63
CA LEU A 37 24.66 22.88 2.03
C LEU A 37 26.14 22.68 1.64
N PRO A 38 26.93 21.99 2.48
CA PRO A 38 28.37 21.85 2.28
C PRO A 38 28.74 20.86 1.16
N SER A 39 27.83 19.97 0.77
CA SER A 39 28.05 18.96 -0.27
C SER A 39 26.82 18.82 -1.18
N PRO A 40 27.01 18.42 -2.45
CA PRO A 40 25.89 18.02 -3.31
C PRO A 40 25.09 16.89 -2.67
N ILE A 41 23.77 16.98 -2.75
CA ILE A 41 22.87 15.95 -2.21
C ILE A 41 22.10 15.26 -3.32
N PRO A 42 21.78 13.96 -3.20
CA PRO A 42 20.93 13.26 -4.17
C PRO A 42 19.55 13.91 -4.27
N ILE A 43 19.14 14.22 -5.50
CA ILE A 43 17.81 14.75 -5.83
C ILE A 43 17.05 13.74 -6.68
N PHE A 44 15.74 13.65 -6.41
CA PHE A 44 14.79 12.84 -7.14
C PHE A 44 13.66 13.73 -7.66
N GLU A 45 13.27 13.56 -8.92
CA GLU A 45 12.08 14.17 -9.48
C GLU A 45 10.87 13.26 -9.26
N LEU A 46 9.80 13.79 -8.67
CA LEU A 46 8.52 13.11 -8.57
C LEU A 46 7.85 13.10 -9.95
N THR A 47 7.68 11.90 -10.49
CA THR A 47 7.10 11.69 -11.84
C THR A 47 5.63 11.27 -11.79
N GLY A 48 5.13 10.87 -10.62
CA GLY A 48 3.75 10.47 -10.45
C GLY A 48 3.53 9.56 -9.25
N PRO A 49 2.32 8.98 -9.11
CA PRO A 49 2.03 7.98 -8.09
C PRO A 49 2.80 6.69 -8.36
N GLY A 50 3.33 6.07 -7.31
CA GLY A 50 3.96 4.75 -7.34
C GLY A 50 2.92 3.64 -7.46
N PRO A 51 3.28 2.35 -7.37
CA PRO A 51 2.31 1.25 -7.48
C PRO A 51 1.53 0.98 -6.19
N ILE A 52 2.04 1.38 -5.02
CA ILE A 52 1.39 1.11 -3.73
C ILE A 52 0.23 2.10 -3.52
N ARG A 53 -0.93 1.58 -3.09
CA ARG A 53 -2.17 2.32 -2.86
C ARG A 53 -2.60 2.37 -1.40
N SER A 54 -2.08 1.48 -0.54
CA SER A 54 -2.43 1.46 0.88
C SER A 54 -1.26 1.22 1.84
N ARG A 55 -1.43 1.64 3.10
CA ARG A 55 -0.48 1.35 4.20
C ARG A 55 -0.24 -0.15 4.37
N LEU A 56 -1.28 -0.97 4.17
CA LEU A 56 -1.17 -2.42 4.28
C LEU A 56 -0.33 -3.00 3.15
N GLN A 57 -0.51 -2.55 1.91
CA GLN A 57 0.32 -2.99 0.79
C GLN A 57 1.80 -2.64 0.99
N ARG A 58 2.09 -1.46 1.56
CA ARG A 58 3.46 -1.08 1.96
C ARG A 58 4.01 -2.02 3.02
N ALA A 59 3.22 -2.34 4.05
CA ALA A 59 3.63 -3.28 5.09
C ALA A 59 3.86 -4.69 4.50
N ALA A 60 3.00 -5.12 3.58
CA ALA A 60 3.10 -6.38 2.86
C ALA A 60 4.41 -6.51 2.08
N ALA A 61 4.82 -5.46 1.37
CA ALA A 61 6.09 -5.42 0.64
C ALA A 61 7.32 -5.57 1.55
N ARG A 62 7.21 -5.27 2.85
CA ARG A 62 8.30 -5.41 3.84
C ARG A 62 8.24 -6.71 4.63
N GLY A 63 7.25 -7.56 4.37
CA GLY A 63 6.93 -8.73 5.18
C GLY A 63 6.00 -8.39 6.33
N LEU A 64 4.93 -9.17 6.45
CA LEU A 64 3.92 -8.99 7.50
C LEU A 64 4.26 -9.89 8.69
N THR A 65 3.91 -9.42 9.88
CA THR A 65 3.96 -10.26 11.08
C THR A 65 2.95 -11.40 10.99
N ARG A 66 3.19 -12.46 11.78
CA ARG A 66 2.28 -13.61 11.88
C ARG A 66 0.85 -13.12 12.16
N PHE A 67 -0.10 -13.58 11.36
CA PHE A 67 -1.52 -13.36 11.61
C PHE A 67 -1.98 -14.29 12.74
N VAL A 68 -2.66 -13.74 13.74
CA VAL A 68 -3.07 -14.46 14.95
C VAL A 68 -4.50 -14.09 15.32
N GLY A 69 -5.26 -15.06 15.79
CA GLY A 69 -6.67 -14.89 16.09
C GLY A 69 -7.51 -14.69 14.82
N ARG A 70 -8.78 -14.30 15.02
CA ARG A 70 -9.76 -14.02 13.97
C ARG A 70 -10.28 -15.23 13.21
N GLU A 71 -10.17 -16.41 13.79
CA GLU A 71 -10.64 -17.66 13.20
C GLU A 71 -12.15 -17.64 12.98
N ILE A 72 -12.91 -17.01 13.89
CA ILE A 72 -14.36 -16.86 13.80
C ILE A 72 -14.72 -15.97 12.61
N GLU A 73 -14.11 -14.79 12.51
CA GLU A 73 -14.38 -13.83 11.44
C GLU A 73 -13.93 -14.36 10.06
N LEU A 74 -12.83 -15.12 10.02
CA LEU A 74 -12.44 -15.84 8.81
C LEU A 74 -13.48 -16.90 8.40
N ALA A 75 -14.01 -17.67 9.36
CA ALA A 75 -15.04 -18.66 9.09
C ALA A 75 -16.34 -18.01 8.58
N GLU A 76 -16.72 -16.84 9.11
CA GLU A 76 -17.88 -16.08 8.60
C GLU A 76 -17.68 -15.63 7.15
N LEU A 77 -16.49 -15.12 6.80
CA LEU A 77 -16.17 -14.73 5.41
C LEU A 77 -16.17 -15.93 4.47
N LEU A 78 -15.67 -17.08 4.92
CA LEU A 78 -15.69 -18.33 4.15
C LEU A 78 -17.12 -18.83 3.94
N GLY A 79 -17.95 -18.85 4.97
CA GLY A 79 -19.36 -19.23 4.85
C GLY A 79 -20.12 -18.33 3.86
N ALA A 80 -19.88 -17.01 3.89
CA ALA A 80 -20.44 -16.11 2.89
C ALA A 80 -19.96 -16.41 1.45
N THR A 81 -18.70 -16.84 1.30
CA THR A 81 -18.16 -17.26 -0.01
C THR A 81 -18.87 -18.52 -0.51
N GLU A 82 -19.13 -19.48 0.37
CA GLU A 82 -19.86 -20.71 0.05
C GLU A 82 -21.30 -20.41 -0.37
N GLU A 83 -22.02 -19.53 0.32
CA GLU A 83 -23.37 -19.09 -0.10
C GLU A 83 -23.36 -18.46 -1.49
N ALA A 84 -22.36 -17.59 -1.75
CA ALA A 84 -22.19 -16.94 -3.03
C ALA A 84 -21.91 -17.94 -4.16
N LEU A 85 -21.08 -18.97 -3.91
CA LEU A 85 -20.86 -20.08 -4.85
C LEU A 85 -22.14 -20.85 -5.15
N ARG A 86 -23.06 -20.97 -4.19
CA ARG A 86 -24.38 -21.58 -4.39
C ARG A 86 -25.38 -20.68 -5.12
N GLY A 87 -24.95 -19.53 -5.62
CA GLY A 87 -25.77 -18.57 -6.37
C GLY A 87 -26.48 -17.53 -5.50
N HIS A 88 -26.23 -17.50 -4.19
CA HIS A 88 -26.80 -16.52 -3.28
C HIS A 88 -25.77 -15.42 -3.01
N GLY A 89 -25.78 -14.36 -3.82
CA GLY A 89 -24.85 -13.24 -3.65
C GLY A 89 -24.84 -12.69 -2.22
N GLN A 90 -23.64 -12.48 -1.67
CA GLN A 90 -23.44 -12.04 -0.29
C GLN A 90 -22.85 -10.64 -0.21
N VAL A 91 -23.21 -9.92 0.85
CA VAL A 91 -22.60 -8.64 1.24
C VAL A 91 -22.20 -8.74 2.71
N VAL A 92 -20.93 -8.52 3.00
CA VAL A 92 -20.39 -8.57 4.36
C VAL A 92 -19.81 -7.21 4.73
N ALA A 93 -20.18 -6.68 5.90
CA ALA A 93 -19.66 -5.44 6.45
C ALA A 93 -18.72 -5.72 7.62
N LEU A 94 -17.44 -5.38 7.47
CA LEU A 94 -16.45 -5.52 8.54
C LEU A 94 -16.33 -4.22 9.34
N VAL A 95 -16.86 -4.23 10.56
CA VAL A 95 -16.91 -3.06 11.45
C VAL A 95 -16.00 -3.28 12.66
N GLY A 96 -15.34 -2.21 13.12
CA GLY A 96 -14.51 -2.26 14.32
C GLY A 96 -13.57 -1.08 14.43
N GLU A 97 -12.88 -0.98 15.55
CA GLU A 97 -12.01 0.16 15.87
C GLU A 97 -10.84 0.36 14.90
N PRO A 98 -10.33 1.60 14.74
CA PRO A 98 -9.08 1.85 14.02
C PRO A 98 -7.94 0.99 14.55
N GLY A 99 -7.13 0.41 13.66
CA GLY A 99 -5.99 -0.41 14.05
C GLY A 99 -6.29 -1.85 14.48
N VAL A 100 -7.56 -2.26 14.63
CA VAL A 100 -7.93 -3.61 15.10
C VAL A 100 -7.61 -4.76 14.12
N GLY A 101 -7.06 -4.44 12.94
CA GLY A 101 -6.66 -5.43 11.94
C GLY A 101 -7.68 -5.73 10.83
N LYS A 102 -8.70 -4.88 10.63
CA LYS A 102 -9.73 -5.10 9.57
C LYS A 102 -9.12 -5.33 8.17
N SER A 103 -8.24 -4.43 7.74
CA SER A 103 -7.56 -4.58 6.44
C SER A 103 -6.66 -5.81 6.41
N ARG A 104 -6.05 -6.18 7.55
CA ARG A 104 -5.21 -7.38 7.68
C ARG A 104 -6.04 -8.64 7.49
N LEU A 105 -7.23 -8.72 8.10
CA LEU A 105 -8.17 -9.83 7.93
C LEU A 105 -8.57 -10.03 6.47
N ILE A 106 -8.96 -8.95 5.77
CA ILE A 106 -9.33 -9.04 4.34
C ILE A 106 -8.13 -9.46 3.49
N TYR A 107 -6.94 -8.96 3.79
CA TYR A 107 -5.72 -9.39 3.09
C TYR A 107 -5.47 -10.89 3.26
N GLU A 108 -5.55 -11.42 4.47
CA GLU A 108 -5.31 -12.85 4.74
C GLU A 108 -6.39 -13.73 4.09
N PHE A 109 -7.64 -13.29 4.15
CA PHE A 109 -8.76 -13.95 3.48
C PHE A 109 -8.55 -13.98 1.96
N THR A 110 -8.19 -12.85 1.34
CA THR A 110 -8.02 -12.75 -0.11
C THR A 110 -6.74 -13.36 -0.65
N ALA A 111 -5.66 -13.41 0.15
CA ALA A 111 -4.39 -13.97 -0.27
C ALA A 111 -4.37 -15.50 -0.25
N ASP A 112 -4.91 -16.11 0.81
CA ASP A 112 -4.67 -17.54 1.09
C ASP A 112 -5.94 -18.38 1.22
N ARG A 113 -7.12 -17.76 1.34
CA ARG A 113 -8.36 -18.47 1.71
C ARG A 113 -9.46 -18.42 0.65
N LEU A 114 -9.36 -17.52 -0.32
CA LEU A 114 -10.29 -17.50 -1.45
C LEU A 114 -10.01 -18.66 -2.42
N PRO A 115 -11.05 -19.31 -2.96
CA PRO A 115 -10.87 -20.29 -4.02
C PRO A 115 -10.22 -19.66 -5.27
N PRO A 116 -9.36 -20.40 -6.02
CA PRO A 116 -8.55 -19.85 -7.10
C PRO A 116 -9.38 -19.30 -8.29
N GLU A 117 -10.63 -19.71 -8.44
CA GLU A 117 -11.57 -19.21 -9.45
C GLU A 117 -12.06 -17.79 -9.16
N TRP A 118 -11.81 -17.25 -7.97
CA TRP A 118 -12.23 -15.93 -7.57
C TRP A 118 -11.25 -14.86 -8.01
N ARG A 119 -11.77 -13.81 -8.65
CA ARG A 119 -11.00 -12.61 -8.96
C ARG A 119 -11.25 -11.55 -7.90
N VAL A 120 -10.19 -11.20 -7.17
CA VAL A 120 -10.21 -10.10 -6.21
C VAL A 120 -10.18 -8.77 -6.96
N LEU A 121 -11.19 -7.93 -6.74
CA LEU A 121 -11.24 -6.56 -7.20
C LEU A 121 -11.01 -5.64 -6.01
N ALA A 122 -9.84 -5.00 -5.97
CA ALA A 122 -9.52 -3.97 -4.99
C ALA A 122 -9.46 -2.62 -5.69
N VAL A 123 -10.11 -1.61 -5.10
CA VAL A 123 -10.12 -0.21 -5.55
C VAL A 123 -9.00 0.59 -4.89
#